data_AF-A0A9E0RSM0-F1
#
_entry.id   AF-A0A9E0RSM0-F1
#
_cell.length_a   1.000
_cell.length_b   1.000
_cell.length_c   1.000
_cell.angle_alpha   90.00
_cell.angle_beta   90.00
_cell.angle_gamma   90.00
#
_symmetry.space_group_name_H-M   'P 1'
#
loop_
_entity.id
_entity.type
_entity.pdbx_description
1 polymer ?
#
loop_
_entity_poly.entity_id
_entity_poly.type
_entity_poly.pdbx_seq_one_letter_code
_entity_poly.pdbx_strand_id
1 'polypeptide(L)'
;MFARAVLIIPGALFIVYGAMCWYNPELPAEYAGLWVAHQDGLAELAAMYGGLQLCLGSIIFLSGILKGYLRPGLWLLMMVLAGLAAARGSVAFGNFDLTVQAAQGAADVAMSSEFTSYTWYALLFEATFAVLAGLCLLNKNNQN
;
A
#
# COMPACT_ATOMS: atom_id res chain seq x y z
N MET A 1 -22.04 -5.72 -4.98
CA MET A 1 -21.30 -6.59 -4.05
C MET A 1 -19.79 -6.51 -4.25
N PHE A 2 -19.31 -6.60 -5.49
CA PHE A 2 -17.88 -6.49 -5.83
C PHE A 2 -17.18 -5.24 -5.25
N ALA A 3 -17.75 -4.04 -5.44
CA ALA A 3 -17.18 -2.80 -4.92
C ALA A 3 -17.04 -2.77 -3.38
N ARG A 4 -17.92 -3.48 -2.65
CA ARG A 4 -17.79 -3.61 -1.20
C ARG A 4 -16.65 -4.53 -0.81
N ALA A 5 -16.44 -5.64 -1.53
CA ALA A 5 -15.30 -6.52 -1.31
C ALA A 5 -13.97 -5.78 -1.57
N VAL A 6 -13.92 -4.95 -2.63
CA VAL A 6 -12.77 -4.10 -2.95
C VAL A 6 -12.43 -3.12 -1.82
N LEU A 7 -13.39 -2.71 -0.98
CA LEU A 7 -13.15 -1.87 0.20
C LEU A 7 -12.82 -2.70 1.45
N ILE A 8 -13.61 -3.74 1.71
CA ILE A 8 -13.52 -4.53 2.94
C ILE A 8 -12.18 -5.27 3.03
N ILE A 9 -11.70 -5.86 1.94
CA ILE A 9 -10.45 -6.64 1.93
C ILE A 9 -9.24 -5.77 2.30
N PRO A 10 -8.92 -4.68 1.57
CA PRO A 10 -7.78 -3.83 1.92
C PRO A 10 -8.02 -3.06 3.22
N GLY A 11 -9.26 -2.66 3.52
CA GLY A 11 -9.58 -2.02 4.80
C GLY A 11 -9.27 -2.93 5.99
N ALA A 12 -9.68 -4.20 5.94
CA ALA A 12 -9.38 -5.17 6.99
C ALA A 12 -7.88 -5.44 7.13
N LEU A 13 -7.17 -5.59 5.99
CA LEU A 13 -5.72 -5.77 6.01
C LEU A 13 -5.00 -4.56 6.63
N PHE A 14 -5.43 -3.34 6.32
CA PHE A 14 -4.85 -2.12 6.89
C PHE A 14 -5.13 -1.99 8.39
N ILE A 15 -6.30 -2.42 8.86
CA ILE A 15 -6.61 -2.46 10.30
C ILE A 15 -5.70 -3.46 11.02
N VAL A 16 -5.59 -4.68 10.51
CA VAL A 16 -4.77 -5.74 11.15
C VAL A 16 -3.30 -5.34 11.14
N TYR A 17 -2.77 -4.91 10.01
CA TYR A 17 -1.38 -4.48 9.90
C TYR A 17 -1.11 -3.24 10.74
N GLY A 18 -2.01 -2.24 10.72
CA GLY A 18 -1.89 -1.05 11.56
C GLY A 18 -1.92 -1.37 13.06
N ALA A 19 -2.78 -2.28 13.49
CA ALA A 19 -2.80 -2.71 14.90
C ALA A 19 -1.49 -3.41 15.30
N MET A 20 -0.94 -4.25 14.42
CA MET A 20 0.35 -4.92 14.64
C MET A 20 1.50 -3.91 14.72
N CYS A 21 1.57 -2.95 13.80
CA CYS A 21 2.59 -1.89 13.80
C CYS A 21 2.46 -0.92 14.99
N TRP A 22 1.26 -0.75 15.56
CA TRP A 22 1.10 -0.02 16.80
C TRP A 22 1.68 -0.81 17.98
N TYR A 23 1.35 -2.09 18.10
CA TYR A 23 1.84 -2.93 19.21
C TYR A 23 3.35 -3.17 19.13
N ASN A 24 3.88 -3.38 17.93
CA ASN A 24 5.30 -3.54 17.68
C ASN A 24 5.75 -2.63 16.52
N PRO A 25 6.22 -1.39 16.82
CA PRO A 25 6.63 -0.42 15.80
C PRO A 25 7.95 -0.76 15.11
N GLU A 26 8.66 -1.78 15.57
CA GLU A 26 9.88 -2.28 14.92
C GLU A 26 9.56 -3.17 13.71
N LEU A 27 8.37 -3.79 13.66
CA LEU A 27 7.94 -4.62 12.52
C LEU A 27 8.12 -3.94 11.15
N PRO A 28 7.59 -2.73 10.90
CA PRO A 28 7.78 -2.07 9.61
C PRO A 28 9.24 -1.71 9.33
N ALA A 29 10.05 -1.47 10.36
CA ALA A 29 11.47 -1.19 10.21
C ALA A 29 12.25 -2.47 9.83
N GLU A 30 12.00 -3.59 10.51
CA GLU A 30 12.61 -4.88 10.21
C GLU A 30 12.28 -5.35 8.78
N TYR A 31 11.02 -5.25 8.35
CA TYR A 31 10.63 -5.62 6.98
C TYR A 31 11.26 -4.72 5.92
N ALA A 32 11.54 -3.46 6.25
CA ALA A 32 12.20 -2.52 5.35
C ALA A 32 13.73 -2.54 5.47
N GLY A 33 14.31 -3.33 6.40
CA GLY A 33 15.74 -3.32 6.70
C GLY A 33 16.25 -2.01 7.33
N LEU A 34 15.35 -1.23 7.93
CA LEU A 34 15.66 0.05 8.56
C LEU A 34 16.10 -0.15 10.01
N TRP A 35 17.19 0.52 10.41
CA TRP A 35 17.61 0.58 11.81
C TRP A 35 17.14 1.87 12.46
N VAL A 36 16.39 1.75 13.55
CA VAL A 36 15.83 2.90 14.28
C VAL A 36 16.78 3.28 15.40
N ALA A 37 17.44 4.42 15.24
CA ALA A 37 18.47 4.88 16.16
C ALA A 37 17.95 5.50 17.47
N HIS A 38 16.76 6.09 17.42
CA HIS A 38 16.19 6.91 18.50
C HIS A 38 14.73 6.55 18.74
N GLN A 39 14.26 6.72 19.97
CA GLN A 39 12.86 6.50 20.36
C GLN A 39 11.86 7.33 19.54
N ASP A 40 12.27 8.51 19.08
CA ASP A 40 11.46 9.35 18.19
C ASP A 40 11.15 8.62 16.87
N GLY A 41 12.08 7.83 16.34
CA GLY A 41 11.84 7.04 15.14
C GLY A 41 10.83 5.90 15.36
N LEU A 42 10.79 5.32 16.56
CA LEU A 42 9.75 4.33 16.92
C LEU A 42 8.38 5.00 17.05
N ALA A 43 8.32 6.21 17.60
CA ALA A 43 7.09 6.98 17.70
C ALA A 43 6.53 7.36 16.32
N GLU A 44 7.40 7.77 15.39
CA GLU A 44 7.03 8.05 14.00
C GLU A 44 6.50 6.80 13.27
N LEU A 45 7.16 5.66 13.43
CA LEU A 45 6.71 4.39 12.85
C LEU A 45 5.37 3.93 13.43
N ALA A 46 5.19 4.01 14.75
CA ALA A 46 3.94 3.72 15.42
C ALA A 46 2.81 4.66 14.96
N ALA A 47 3.11 5.96 14.76
CA ALA A 47 2.13 6.94 14.32
C ALA A 47 1.72 6.71 12.85
N MET A 48 2.68 6.50 11.95
CA MET A 48 2.46 6.37 10.50
C MET A 48 1.94 4.97 10.12
N TYR A 49 2.69 3.92 10.43
CA TYR A 49 2.33 2.55 10.06
C TYR A 49 1.34 1.92 11.03
N GLY A 50 1.24 2.44 12.26
CA GLY A 50 0.28 1.98 13.24
C GLY A 50 -1.02 2.79 13.19
N GLY A 51 -1.03 3.93 13.89
CA GLY A 51 -2.22 4.74 14.12
C GLY A 51 -2.91 5.24 12.84
N LEU A 52 -2.15 5.86 11.93
CA LEU A 52 -2.69 6.39 10.67
C LEU A 52 -3.22 5.27 9.77
N GLN A 53 -2.44 4.20 9.59
CA GLN A 53 -2.84 3.06 8.77
C GLN A 53 -4.09 2.35 9.33
N LEU A 54 -4.17 2.19 10.65
CA LEU A 54 -5.35 1.63 11.33
C LEU A 54 -6.58 2.50 11.12
N CYS A 55 -6.47 3.83 11.31
CA CYS A 55 -7.58 4.76 11.11
C CYS A 55 -8.05 4.80 9.65
N LEU A 56 -7.12 4.86 8.68
CA LEU A 56 -7.46 4.81 7.26
C LEU A 56 -8.12 3.48 6.89
N GLY A 57 -7.56 2.35 7.34
CA GLY A 57 -8.14 1.02 7.15
C GLY A 57 -9.56 0.93 7.71
N SER A 58 -9.79 1.50 8.90
CA SER A 58 -11.09 1.54 9.56
C SER A 58 -12.13 2.32 8.75
N ILE A 59 -11.77 3.50 8.24
CA ILE A 59 -12.69 4.31 7.42
C ILE A 59 -13.01 3.60 6.10
N ILE A 60 -12.02 3.00 5.44
CA ILE A 60 -12.19 2.25 4.19
C ILE A 60 -13.10 1.03 4.44
N PHE A 61 -12.84 0.27 5.51
CA PHE A 61 -13.62 -0.90 5.89
C PHE A 61 -15.08 -0.55 6.21
N LEU A 62 -15.28 0.48 7.05
CA LEU A 62 -16.61 0.97 7.40
C LEU A 62 -17.36 1.51 6.18
N SER A 63 -16.68 2.16 5.23
CA SER A 63 -17.27 2.62 3.96
C SER A 63 -17.77 1.47 3.08
N GLY A 64 -17.22 0.26 3.25
CA GLY A 64 -17.71 -0.95 2.58
C GLY A 64 -18.99 -1.54 3.21
N ILE A 65 -19.26 -1.22 4.49
CA ILE A 65 -20.40 -1.73 5.27
C ILE A 65 -21.55 -0.72 5.29
N LEU A 66 -21.25 0.56 5.51
CA LEU A 66 -22.23 1.63 5.65
C LEU A 66 -22.85 1.97 4.28
N LYS A 67 -24.19 2.07 4.26
CA LYS A 67 -24.93 2.50 3.06
C LYS A 67 -24.68 4.00 2.81
N GLY A 68 -24.40 4.38 1.57
CA GLY A 68 -24.13 5.77 1.17
C GLY A 68 -22.67 6.23 1.23
N TYR A 69 -21.76 5.44 1.82
CA TYR A 69 -20.33 5.77 1.91
C TYR A 69 -19.45 5.01 0.90
N LEU A 70 -20.07 4.20 0.04
CA LEU A 70 -19.36 3.33 -0.89
C LEU A 70 -18.49 4.13 -1.87
N ARG A 71 -19.04 5.17 -2.49
CA ARG A 71 -18.32 5.98 -3.48
C ARG A 71 -17.20 6.84 -2.86
N PRO A 72 -17.41 7.55 -1.73
CA PRO A 72 -16.33 8.20 -1.00
C PRO A 72 -15.22 7.21 -0.57
N GLY A 73 -15.60 6.03 -0.08
CA GLY A 73 -14.65 4.99 0.30
C GLY A 73 -13.80 4.51 -0.88
N LEU A 74 -14.40 4.32 -2.06
CA LEU A 74 -13.67 3.92 -3.27
C LEU A 74 -12.68 4.99 -3.72
N TRP A 75 -13.05 6.28 -3.64
CA TRP A 75 -12.13 7.38 -3.91
C TRP A 75 -10.95 7.40 -2.95
N LEU A 76 -11.23 7.26 -1.65
CA LEU A 76 -10.20 7.21 -0.61
C LEU A 76 -9.24 6.04 -0.85
N LEU A 77 -9.78 4.84 -1.08
CA LEU A 77 -9.00 3.65 -1.38
C LEU A 77 -8.13 3.83 -2.63
N MET A 78 -8.71 4.35 -3.70
CA MET A 78 -8.00 4.59 -4.95
C MET A 78 -6.83 5.56 -4.75
N MET A 79 -7.05 6.69 -4.08
CA MET A 79 -5.99 7.69 -3.87
C MET A 79 -4.88 7.17 -2.95
N VAL A 80 -5.24 6.49 -1.86
CA VAL A 80 -4.27 5.96 -0.89
C VAL A 80 -3.41 4.89 -1.55
N LEU A 81 -4.01 3.91 -2.21
CA LEU A 81 -3.25 2.82 -2.84
C LEU A 81 -2.50 3.27 -4.09
N ALA A 82 -3.06 4.16 -4.91
CA ALA A 82 -2.34 4.71 -6.06
C ALA A 82 -1.14 5.55 -5.63
N GLY A 83 -1.28 6.34 -4.56
CA GLY A 83 -0.17 7.11 -3.98
C GLY A 83 0.93 6.19 -3.44
N LEU A 84 0.55 5.13 -2.72
CA LEU A 84 1.48 4.15 -2.18
C LEU A 84 2.21 3.39 -3.30
N ALA A 85 1.48 2.95 -4.32
CA ALA A 85 2.03 2.31 -5.51
C ALA A 85 2.95 3.26 -6.30
N ALA A 86 2.61 4.53 -6.42
CA ALA A 86 3.43 5.52 -7.11
C ALA A 86 4.73 5.82 -6.35
N ALA A 87 4.66 5.97 -5.02
CA ALA A 87 5.83 6.20 -4.17
C ALA A 87 6.78 4.98 -4.14
N ARG A 88 6.23 3.76 -4.08
CA ARG A 88 7.05 2.54 -4.12
C ARG A 88 7.55 2.26 -5.53
N GLY A 89 6.72 2.51 -6.54
CA GLY A 89 7.05 2.39 -7.94
C GLY A 89 8.15 3.36 -8.37
N SER A 90 8.15 4.61 -7.92
CA SER A 90 9.20 5.58 -8.27
C SER A 90 10.59 5.13 -7.81
N VAL A 91 10.68 4.49 -6.64
CA VAL A 91 11.94 3.94 -6.12
C VAL A 91 12.32 2.62 -6.82
N ALA A 92 11.35 1.74 -7.06
CA ALA A 92 11.60 0.47 -7.76
C ALA A 92 12.00 0.69 -9.23
N PHE A 93 11.32 1.59 -9.93
CA PHE A 93 11.57 1.92 -11.34
C PHE A 93 12.72 2.92 -11.52
N GLY A 94 12.99 3.79 -10.54
CA GLY A 94 14.16 4.68 -10.54
C GLY A 94 15.48 3.91 -10.44
N ASN A 95 15.50 2.80 -9.69
CA ASN A 95 16.64 1.88 -9.69
C ASN A 95 16.74 1.08 -10.99
N PHE A 96 15.62 0.82 -11.67
CA PHE A 96 15.62 0.17 -12.98
C PHE A 96 16.45 0.97 -14.00
N ASP A 97 16.33 2.30 -14.01
CA ASP A 97 17.09 3.16 -14.95
C ASP A 97 18.61 3.15 -14.65
N LEU A 98 18.99 3.14 -13.37
CA LEU A 98 20.38 2.96 -12.92
C LEU A 98 20.94 1.58 -13.28
N THR A 99 20.14 0.52 -13.16
CA THR A 99 20.54 -0.83 -13.59
C THR A 99 20.57 -1.00 -15.11
N VAL A 100 19.70 -0.32 -15.86
CA VAL A 100 19.68 -0.37 -17.34
C VAL A 100 20.90 0.36 -17.92
N GLN A 101 21.34 1.46 -17.30
CA GLN A 101 22.59 2.13 -17.68
C GLN A 101 23.84 1.29 -17.34
N ALA A 102 23.78 0.44 -16.30
CA ALA A 102 24.81 -0.55 -16.01
C ALA A 102 24.73 -1.82 -16.89
N ALA A 103 23.53 -2.19 -17.36
CA ALA A 103 23.26 -3.39 -18.15
C ALA A 103 23.62 -3.29 -19.64
N GLN A 104 23.98 -2.10 -20.15
CA GLN A 104 24.56 -1.99 -21.50
C GLN A 104 25.97 -2.62 -21.61
N GLY A 105 26.58 -3.07 -20.51
CA GLY A 105 27.94 -3.62 -20.48
C GLY A 105 28.08 -5.13 -20.30
N ALA A 106 27.07 -5.87 -19.86
CA ALA A 106 27.21 -7.30 -19.62
C ALA A 106 25.89 -8.06 -19.83
N ALA A 107 25.92 -8.98 -20.79
CA ALA A 107 24.88 -9.94 -21.07
C ALA A 107 24.77 -10.96 -19.92
N ASP A 108 23.92 -10.68 -18.95
CA ASP A 108 23.11 -11.68 -18.26
C ASP A 108 22.01 -10.95 -17.48
N VAL A 109 20.77 -11.01 -17.97
CA VAL A 109 19.62 -10.38 -17.32
C VAL A 109 19.21 -11.25 -16.14
N ALA A 110 20.04 -11.26 -15.10
CA ALA A 110 19.61 -11.66 -13.78
C ALA A 110 18.73 -10.52 -13.25
N MET A 111 17.43 -10.75 -13.19
CA MET A 111 16.48 -9.93 -12.41
C MET A 111 16.76 -10.13 -10.91
N SER A 112 17.97 -9.83 -10.44
CA SER A 112 18.29 -9.75 -9.02
C SER A 112 17.97 -8.34 -8.55
N SER A 113 16.68 -8.05 -8.33
CA SER A 113 16.32 -6.83 -7.63
C SER A 113 16.89 -6.92 -6.22
N GLU A 114 17.73 -5.96 -5.81
CA GLU A 114 18.16 -5.80 -4.40
C GLU A 114 16.96 -5.62 -3.44
N PHE A 115 15.76 -5.40 -3.99
CA PHE A 115 14.48 -5.42 -3.27
C PHE A 115 14.00 -6.85 -2.99
N THR A 116 13.65 -7.08 -1.72
CA THR A 116 12.98 -8.32 -1.28
C THR A 116 11.63 -8.50 -1.97
N SER A 117 11.19 -9.76 -2.14
CA SER A 117 9.89 -10.12 -2.74
C SER A 117 8.70 -9.37 -2.14
N TYR A 118 8.80 -8.96 -0.88
CA TYR A 118 7.88 -8.06 -0.17
C TYR A 118 7.50 -6.81 -0.98
N THR A 119 8.49 -6.08 -1.52
CA THR A 119 8.27 -4.81 -2.22
C THR A 119 7.45 -5.02 -3.49
N TRP A 120 7.71 -6.11 -4.21
CA TRP A 120 6.97 -6.48 -5.43
C TRP A 120 5.54 -6.94 -5.14
N TYR A 121 5.34 -7.79 -4.13
CA TYR A 121 3.99 -8.22 -3.74
C TYR A 121 3.13 -7.05 -3.25
N ALA A 122 3.71 -6.16 -2.45
CA ALA A 122 3.01 -5.01 -1.93
C ALA A 122 2.67 -4.01 -3.05
N LEU A 123 3.58 -3.80 -4.03
CA LEU A 123 3.32 -3.00 -5.22
C LEU A 123 2.19 -3.58 -6.09
N LEU A 124 2.21 -4.89 -6.34
CA LEU A 124 1.15 -5.58 -7.09
C LEU A 124 -0.20 -5.44 -6.39
N PHE A 125 -0.24 -5.62 -5.07
CA PHE A 125 -1.45 -5.46 -4.27
C PHE A 125 -2.02 -4.05 -4.41
N GLU A 126 -1.20 -3.02 -4.18
CA GLU A 126 -1.62 -1.62 -4.24
C GLU A 126 -2.11 -1.23 -5.64
N ALA A 127 -1.35 -1.58 -6.69
CA ALA A 127 -1.73 -1.29 -8.06
C ALA A 127 -3.04 -1.98 -8.46
N THR A 128 -3.21 -3.25 -8.08
CA THR A 128 -4.42 -4.02 -8.41
C THR A 128 -5.65 -3.42 -7.73
N PHE A 129 -5.59 -3.15 -6.43
CA PHE A 129 -6.73 -2.59 -5.71
C PHE A 129 -7.01 -1.13 -6.06
N ALA A 130 -5.99 -0.34 -6.43
CA ALA A 130 -6.19 1.00 -6.98
C ALA A 130 -6.96 0.97 -8.32
N VAL A 131 -6.57 0.09 -9.24
CA VAL A 131 -7.26 -0.09 -10.53
C VAL A 131 -8.67 -0.63 -10.33
N LEU A 132 -8.86 -1.61 -9.46
CA LEU A 132 -10.19 -2.15 -9.14
C LEU A 132 -11.10 -1.09 -8.51
N ALA A 133 -10.57 -0.23 -7.64
CA ALA A 133 -11.30 0.89 -7.08
C ALA A 133 -11.71 1.89 -8.17
N GLY A 134 -10.79 2.24 -9.08
CA GLY A 134 -11.08 3.09 -10.25
C GLY A 134 -12.14 2.51 -11.18
N LEU A 135 -12.06 1.22 -11.51
CA LEU A 135 -13.07 0.53 -12.31
C LEU A 135 -14.45 0.51 -11.62
N CYS A 136 -14.47 0.32 -10.29
CA CYS A 136 -15.70 0.41 -9.52
C CYS A 136 -16.28 1.84 -9.51
N LEU A 137 -15.46 2.88 -9.52
CA LEU A 137 -15.91 4.28 -9.62
C LEU A 137 -16.49 4.62 -11.00
N LEU A 138 -15.94 4.04 -12.07
CA LEU A 138 -16.44 4.23 -13.44
C LEU A 138 -17.77 3.49 -13.69
N ASN A 139 -18.05 2.45 -12.90
CA ASN A 139 -19.29 1.69 -13.03
C ASN A 139 -20.48 2.46 -12.45
N LYS A 140 -21.41 2.89 -13.32
CA LYS A 140 -22.63 3.65 -12.97
C LYS A 140 -23.53 2.95 -11.95
N ASN A 141 -23.42 1.64 -11.78
CA ASN A 141 -24.19 0.89 -10.78
C ASN A 141 -23.77 1.18 -9.33
N ASN A 142 -22.65 1.87 -9.11
CA ASN A 142 -22.11 2.20 -7.78
C ASN A 142 -22.33 3.68 -7.40
N GLN A 143 -23.29 4.38 -8.02
CA GLN A 143 -23.56 5.80 -7.74
C GLN A 143 -24.30 6.07 -6.43
N ASN A 144 -24.82 5.02 -5.76
CA ASN A 144 -25.66 5.11 -4.56
C ASN A 144 -24.99 4.50 -3.32
#